data_AF-A0A925WN61-F1
#
_entry.id   AF-A0A925WN61-F1
#
_cell.length_a   1.000
_cell.length_b   1.000
_cell.length_c   1.000
_cell.angle_alpha   90.00
_cell.angle_beta   90.00
_cell.angle_gamma   90.00
#
_symmetry.space_group_name_H-M   'P 1'
#
loop_
_entity.id
_entity.type
_entity.pdbx_description
1 polymer ?
#
loop_
_entity_poly.entity_id
_entity_poly.type
_entity_poly.pdbx_seq_one_letter_code
_entity_poly.pdbx_strand_id
1 'polypeptide(L)'
;MQASFHKTTQRKTTQRAGVALLLSLAFAALMLSFNGLTPLDAQAIQPTGTPSDPAWRGFAAARVALEEEKSLDLTFVRAYSYEQTEWKTSIDTCVEATPVSDYRPVYFGWDYRITDFTNKVYKVRVSFDLKAVVICDKVEEAAAVGTGGDGSLPPPVAGGAGGGAFELGGHVSGFSSAATTAMRSAGMTWVKKQLVFRSGDTTGQAQAFLDEAKANGFKLLLGIVGDKSQMGSFDAYITDYSTFVGNVAALGVDAIEVWNEPNIDREWPAGQINGANYTKLLAAAYNAIKTKNANTLVISGAPAPTGFFGAAGCANEGCNDDAFMAQMAQAGAASYMDCVGLHY
;
A
#
# COMPACT_ATOMS: atom_id res chain seq x y z
N MET A 1 27.03 -43.59 43.59
CA MET A 1 27.67 -43.02 44.79
C MET A 1 28.91 -42.27 44.34
N GLN A 2 28.89 -40.95 44.55
CA GLN A 2 29.96 -39.95 44.63
C GLN A 2 31.20 -39.98 43.71
N ALA A 3 31.37 -38.80 43.11
CA ALA A 3 32.53 -38.28 42.41
C ALA A 3 33.77 -38.06 43.31
N SER A 4 34.91 -37.93 42.65
CA SER A 4 36.22 -37.67 43.25
C SER A 4 36.92 -36.47 42.61
N PHE A 5 37.26 -35.50 43.47
CA PHE A 5 38.49 -34.67 43.55
C PHE A 5 38.80 -33.61 42.46
N HIS A 6 38.82 -32.32 42.82
CA HIS A 6 39.92 -31.51 43.43
C HIS A 6 41.03 -31.11 42.43
N LYS A 7 41.05 -29.85 41.96
CA LYS A 7 41.78 -28.66 42.49
C LYS A 7 43.22 -28.51 41.93
N THR A 8 43.47 -27.44 41.15
CA THR A 8 44.34 -26.29 41.50
C THR A 8 45.75 -26.43 40.87
N THR A 9 46.50 -25.46 40.30
CA THR A 9 46.39 -24.04 39.87
C THR A 9 47.75 -23.66 39.23
N GLN A 10 47.74 -22.84 38.14
CA GLN A 10 48.82 -21.93 37.65
C GLN A 10 50.22 -22.47 37.26
N ARG A 11 51.11 -21.82 36.47
CA ARG A 11 51.17 -20.58 35.65
C ARG A 11 52.35 -20.71 34.66
N LYS A 12 52.16 -20.13 33.46
CA LYS A 12 53.08 -19.33 32.61
C LYS A 12 54.49 -19.80 32.12
N THR A 13 54.70 -19.50 30.82
CA THR A 13 55.92 -19.01 30.08
C THR A 13 57.07 -20.01 29.86
N THR A 14 57.77 -20.14 28.72
CA THR A 14 58.05 -19.27 27.55
C THR A 14 58.76 -20.06 26.42
N GLN A 15 58.40 -19.78 25.15
CA GLN A 15 59.27 -19.51 23.97
C GLN A 15 60.17 -20.56 23.25
N ARG A 16 60.08 -20.46 21.90
CA ARG A 16 61.02 -20.81 20.80
C ARG A 16 61.00 -22.26 20.29
N ALA A 17 61.07 -22.58 19.00
CA ALA A 17 61.02 -21.88 17.72
C ALA A 17 61.02 -22.99 16.65
N GLY A 18 60.36 -22.82 15.50
CA GLY A 18 60.62 -23.69 14.33
C GLY A 18 59.43 -24.00 13.42
N VAL A 19 59.21 -23.13 12.44
CA VAL A 19 58.78 -23.42 11.06
C VAL A 19 57.48 -24.22 10.84
N ALA A 20 56.39 -23.52 10.54
CA ALA A 20 55.49 -23.90 9.45
C ALA A 20 54.68 -22.67 8.97
N LEU A 21 54.68 -22.53 7.66
CA LEU A 21 54.29 -21.37 6.87
C LEU A 21 52.77 -21.35 6.61
N LEU A 22 52.25 -20.15 6.33
CA LEU A 22 51.04 -19.84 5.54
C LEU A 22 49.69 -19.81 6.28
N LEU A 23 49.23 -18.59 6.55
CA LEU A 23 47.96 -17.99 6.09
C LEU A 23 47.33 -17.12 7.17
N SER A 24 47.71 -15.84 7.18
CA SER A 24 46.82 -14.72 7.55
C SER A 24 47.55 -13.40 7.35
N LEU A 25 47.00 -12.53 6.49
CA LEU A 25 46.91 -11.07 6.64
C LEU A 25 46.68 -10.42 5.27
N ALA A 26 45.50 -9.81 5.08
CA ALA A 26 45.40 -8.41 4.67
C ALA A 26 43.93 -7.98 4.64
N PHE A 27 43.56 -7.15 5.61
CA PHE A 27 42.37 -6.32 5.61
C PHE A 27 42.84 -4.88 5.37
N ALA A 28 42.05 -4.11 4.61
CA ALA A 28 42.01 -2.64 4.47
C ALA A 28 43.11 -1.89 3.69
N ALA A 29 42.70 -1.32 2.54
CA ALA A 29 42.90 0.07 2.06
C ALA A 29 42.44 0.14 0.59
N LEU A 30 41.21 0.57 0.27
CA LEU A 30 40.84 1.93 -0.13
C LEU A 30 41.90 2.66 -0.99
N MET A 31 41.66 2.78 -2.30
CA MET A 31 41.67 4.03 -3.10
C MET A 31 41.59 3.77 -4.62
N LEU A 32 40.43 4.13 -5.17
CA LEU A 32 40.16 4.77 -6.46
C LEU A 32 40.87 4.32 -7.75
N SER A 33 40.07 3.74 -8.64
CA SER A 33 40.15 4.01 -10.09
C SER A 33 38.74 4.07 -10.67
N PHE A 34 38.31 5.30 -10.98
CA PHE A 34 37.14 5.63 -11.77
C PHE A 34 37.24 4.98 -13.15
N ASN A 35 36.22 4.21 -13.54
CA ASN A 35 35.88 4.01 -14.95
C ASN A 35 34.49 4.59 -15.17
N GLY A 36 34.42 5.59 -16.03
CA GLY A 36 33.21 6.35 -16.32
C GLY A 36 32.15 5.48 -16.97
N LEU A 37 30.96 5.48 -16.37
CA LEU A 37 29.73 5.14 -17.03
C LEU A 37 29.11 6.45 -17.49
N THR A 38 29.00 6.63 -18.80
CA THR A 38 28.11 7.63 -19.39
C THR A 38 26.68 7.33 -18.95
N PRO A 39 25.92 8.27 -18.38
CA PRO A 39 24.49 8.06 -18.17
C PRO A 39 23.83 7.96 -19.54
N LEU A 40 23.23 6.80 -19.82
CA LEU A 40 22.23 6.67 -20.87
C LEU A 40 20.96 7.36 -20.37
N ASP A 41 20.61 8.49 -20.99
CA ASP A 41 19.30 9.12 -20.84
C ASP A 41 18.21 8.19 -21.35
N ALA A 42 17.46 7.60 -20.43
CA ALA A 42 16.19 6.93 -20.70
C ALA A 42 15.18 7.40 -19.64
N GLN A 43 14.71 8.64 -19.79
CA GLN A 43 13.63 9.21 -18.99
C GLN A 43 12.41 9.44 -19.90
N ALA A 44 11.50 8.48 -19.90
CA ALA A 44 10.08 8.79 -20.03
C ALA A 44 9.48 8.59 -18.63
N ILE A 45 9.45 9.68 -17.86
CA ILE A 45 9.02 9.72 -16.47
C ILE A 45 7.49 9.66 -16.44
N GLN A 46 6.95 8.58 -15.88
CA GLN A 46 5.65 8.61 -15.20
C GLN A 46 5.94 8.88 -13.72
N PRO A 47 5.11 9.70 -13.05
CA PRO A 47 5.41 10.15 -11.70
C PRO A 47 5.17 9.09 -10.65
N THR A 48 6.20 8.87 -9.83
CA THR A 48 6.11 8.20 -8.52
C THR A 48 5.95 9.27 -7.45
N GLY A 49 5.25 9.01 -6.36
CA GLY A 49 5.06 9.96 -5.25
C GLY A 49 6.32 10.20 -4.42
N THR A 50 7.48 10.39 -5.06
CA THR A 50 8.75 10.68 -4.41
C THR A 50 9.06 12.18 -4.49
N PRO A 51 9.70 12.79 -3.47
CA PRO A 51 10.11 14.20 -3.52
C PRO A 51 11.00 14.59 -4.71
N SER A 52 11.56 13.60 -5.41
CA SER A 52 12.36 13.74 -6.63
C SER A 52 11.54 13.78 -7.92
N ASP A 53 10.30 13.29 -7.92
CA ASP A 53 9.49 13.21 -9.13
C ASP A 53 8.96 14.59 -9.56
N PRO A 54 9.21 15.03 -10.81
CA PRO A 54 8.77 16.34 -11.29
C PRO A 54 7.26 16.57 -11.23
N ALA A 55 6.42 15.58 -11.56
CA ALA A 55 4.97 15.79 -11.55
C ALA A 55 4.39 15.76 -10.12
N TRP A 56 4.99 15.02 -9.19
CA TRP A 56 4.66 15.10 -7.77
C TRP A 56 5.04 16.46 -7.19
N ARG A 57 6.23 16.97 -7.52
CA ARG A 57 6.64 18.33 -7.13
C ARG A 57 5.75 19.40 -7.74
N GLY A 58 5.31 19.21 -8.98
CA GLY A 58 4.30 20.05 -9.64
C GLY A 58 2.96 20.01 -8.93
N PHE A 59 2.49 18.82 -8.52
CA PHE A 59 1.26 18.68 -7.73
C PHE A 59 1.40 19.38 -6.37
N ALA A 60 2.53 19.20 -5.69
CA ALA A 60 2.80 19.87 -4.42
C ALA A 60 2.78 21.40 -4.57
N ALA A 61 3.38 21.93 -5.64
CA ALA A 61 3.36 23.36 -5.94
C ALA A 61 1.93 23.85 -6.26
N ALA A 62 1.17 23.10 -7.06
CA ALA A 62 -0.22 23.41 -7.38
C ALA A 62 -1.10 23.45 -6.13
N ARG A 63 -0.95 22.45 -5.25
CA ARG A 63 -1.69 22.35 -3.99
C ARG A 63 -1.38 23.53 -3.06
N VAL A 64 -0.11 23.83 -2.82
CA VAL A 64 0.31 24.94 -1.95
C VAL A 64 -0.23 26.27 -2.46
N ALA A 65 -0.10 26.54 -3.76
CA ALA A 65 -0.63 27.78 -4.35
C ALA A 65 -2.16 27.87 -4.20
N LEU A 66 -2.87 26.75 -4.35
CA LEU A 66 -4.31 26.70 -4.22
C LEU A 66 -4.79 26.86 -2.76
N GLU A 67 -4.08 26.28 -1.80
CA GLU A 67 -4.31 26.48 -0.36
C GLU A 67 -4.13 27.95 0.01
N GLU A 68 -3.06 28.60 -0.47
CA GLU A 68 -2.77 30.01 -0.22
C GLU A 68 -3.82 30.94 -0.83
N GLU A 69 -4.08 30.82 -2.13
CA GLU A 69 -5.00 31.70 -2.87
C GLU A 69 -6.46 31.56 -2.41
N LYS A 70 -6.90 30.32 -2.13
CA LYS A 70 -8.31 30.03 -1.84
C LYS A 70 -8.59 29.80 -0.36
N SER A 71 -7.57 29.85 0.50
CA SER A 71 -7.68 29.57 1.94
C SER A 71 -8.34 28.21 2.21
N LEU A 72 -7.89 27.18 1.51
CA LEU A 72 -8.38 25.81 1.60
C LEU A 72 -7.42 24.95 2.43
N ASP A 73 -7.94 23.90 3.07
CA ASP A 73 -7.12 22.79 3.57
C ASP A 73 -7.17 21.65 2.54
N LEU A 74 -6.06 21.46 1.83
CA LEU A 74 -5.89 20.40 0.85
C LEU A 74 -4.83 19.40 1.31
N THR A 75 -4.52 19.33 2.62
CA THR A 75 -3.61 18.33 3.22
C THR A 75 -3.91 16.94 2.68
N PHE A 76 -5.20 16.65 2.49
CA PHE A 76 -5.69 15.53 1.73
C PHE A 76 -6.61 16.03 0.61
N VAL A 77 -6.55 15.37 -0.54
CA VAL A 77 -7.45 15.61 -1.68
C VAL A 77 -8.21 14.34 -2.00
N ARG A 78 -9.46 14.47 -2.48
CA ARG A 78 -10.28 13.32 -2.87
C ARG A 78 -9.67 12.60 -4.08
N ALA A 79 -9.19 13.37 -5.04
CA ALA A 79 -8.50 12.89 -6.24
C ALA A 79 -7.69 14.01 -6.87
N TYR A 80 -6.68 13.65 -7.66
CA TYR A 80 -6.05 14.58 -8.60
C TYR A 80 -5.69 13.87 -9.90
N SER A 81 -5.59 14.63 -10.98
CA SER A 81 -5.02 14.20 -12.25
C SER A 81 -4.13 15.30 -12.81
N TYR A 82 -3.27 14.96 -13.77
CA TYR A 82 -2.44 15.93 -14.46
C TYR A 82 -2.18 15.48 -15.91
N GLU A 83 -1.92 16.45 -16.78
CA GLU A 83 -1.53 16.25 -18.17
C GLU A 83 -0.33 17.16 -18.48
N GLN A 84 0.65 16.67 -19.23
CA GLN A 84 1.71 17.54 -19.77
C GLN A 84 1.13 18.32 -20.96
N THR A 85 1.24 19.65 -20.91
CA THR A 85 0.54 20.51 -21.85
C THR A 85 1.47 21.58 -22.41
N GLU A 86 1.34 21.81 -23.73
CA GLU A 86 1.83 23.01 -24.40
C GLU A 86 0.73 24.07 -24.45
N TRP A 87 0.96 25.22 -23.83
CA TRP A 87 0.12 26.40 -23.91
C TRP A 87 0.64 27.31 -25.01
N LYS A 88 -0.01 27.27 -26.18
CA LYS A 88 0.41 27.97 -27.42
C LYS A 88 0.71 29.47 -27.29
N THR A 89 0.15 30.13 -26.27
CA THR A 89 0.30 31.58 -26.09
C THR A 89 0.91 31.95 -24.74
N SER A 90 0.47 31.32 -23.65
CA SER A 90 1.00 31.54 -22.31
C SER A 90 0.33 30.59 -21.32
N ILE A 91 1.03 30.27 -20.23
CA ILE A 91 0.47 29.63 -19.04
C ILE A 91 -0.77 30.37 -18.51
N ASP A 92 -0.79 31.70 -18.62
CA ASP A 92 -1.85 32.58 -18.11
C ASP A 92 -3.14 32.56 -18.93
N THR A 93 -3.14 31.89 -20.08
CA THR A 93 -4.31 31.84 -20.98
C THR A 93 -5.57 31.23 -20.38
N CYS A 94 -5.45 30.48 -19.26
CA CYS A 94 -6.59 29.92 -18.54
C CYS A 94 -7.23 30.85 -17.50
N VAL A 95 -6.72 32.08 -17.37
CA VAL A 95 -7.28 33.13 -16.52
C VAL A 95 -7.99 34.16 -17.39
N GLU A 96 -9.27 34.43 -17.14
CA GLU A 96 -10.08 35.36 -17.94
C GLU A 96 -9.67 36.81 -17.69
N ALA A 97 -9.32 37.14 -16.45
CA ALA A 97 -8.97 38.49 -16.04
C ALA A 97 -7.57 38.95 -16.47
N THR A 98 -6.71 38.07 -17.02
CA THR A 98 -5.32 38.43 -17.35
C THR A 98 -5.23 39.09 -18.73
N PRO A 99 -4.80 40.36 -18.83
CA PRO A 99 -4.56 41.01 -20.12
C PRO A 99 -3.41 40.34 -20.89
N VAL A 100 -3.48 40.34 -22.23
CA VAL A 100 -2.44 39.75 -23.08
C VAL A 100 -1.06 40.40 -22.86
N SER A 101 -1.00 41.66 -22.44
CA SER A 101 0.26 42.35 -22.09
C SER A 101 0.98 41.74 -20.88
N ASP A 102 0.23 41.05 -20.03
CA ASP A 102 0.70 40.55 -18.73
C ASP A 102 0.97 39.04 -18.78
N TYR A 103 0.80 38.44 -19.96
CA TYR A 103 1.08 37.03 -20.19
C TYR A 103 2.55 36.72 -19.95
N ARG A 104 2.80 35.80 -19.02
CA ARG A 104 4.14 35.25 -18.79
C ARG A 104 4.53 34.38 -19.98
N PRO A 105 5.77 34.48 -20.50
CA PRO A 105 6.24 33.72 -21.64
C PRO A 105 6.63 32.29 -21.22
N VAL A 106 5.69 31.56 -20.62
CA VAL A 106 5.82 30.17 -20.22
C VAL A 106 4.81 29.37 -21.04
N TYR A 107 5.29 28.38 -21.78
CA TYR A 107 4.50 27.69 -22.80
C TYR A 107 4.35 26.19 -22.54
N PHE A 108 5.01 25.65 -21.52
CA PHE A 108 5.01 24.22 -21.24
C PHE A 108 4.97 23.94 -19.74
N GLY A 109 4.26 22.88 -19.37
CA GLY A 109 4.17 22.42 -18.00
C GLY A 109 3.10 21.36 -17.83
N TRP A 110 2.45 21.37 -16.67
CA TRP A 110 1.35 20.47 -16.34
C TRP A 110 0.05 21.23 -16.10
N ASP A 111 -1.06 20.71 -16.63
CA ASP A 111 -2.42 21.07 -16.22
C ASP A 111 -2.87 20.08 -15.13
N TYR A 112 -2.93 20.51 -13.86
CA TYR A 112 -3.48 19.73 -12.76
C TYR A 112 -4.99 19.95 -12.61
N ARG A 113 -5.70 18.88 -12.28
CA ARG A 113 -7.07 18.92 -11.73
C ARG A 113 -7.04 18.36 -10.32
N ILE A 114 -7.47 19.15 -9.34
CA ILE A 114 -7.48 18.78 -7.93
C ILE A 114 -8.92 18.80 -7.43
N THR A 115 -9.39 17.69 -6.86
CA THR A 115 -10.75 17.56 -6.31
C THR A 115 -10.69 17.52 -4.79
N ASP A 116 -11.36 18.47 -4.13
CA ASP A 116 -11.48 18.47 -2.67
C ASP A 116 -12.56 17.49 -2.16
N PHE A 117 -12.65 17.30 -0.85
CA PHE A 117 -13.64 16.41 -0.23
C PHE A 117 -15.09 16.92 -0.32
N THR A 118 -15.29 18.16 -0.74
CA THR A 118 -16.63 18.72 -1.05
C THR A 118 -17.04 18.47 -2.50
N ASN A 119 -16.18 17.78 -3.28
CA ASN A 119 -16.32 17.52 -4.73
C ASN A 119 -16.10 18.72 -5.62
N LYS A 120 -15.51 19.80 -5.09
CA LYS A 120 -15.13 20.94 -5.92
C LYS A 120 -13.80 20.66 -6.61
N VAL A 121 -13.77 20.95 -7.91
CA VAL A 121 -12.62 20.70 -8.78
C VAL A 121 -11.92 22.02 -9.10
N TYR A 122 -10.60 22.04 -8.95
CA TYR A 122 -9.75 23.19 -9.24
C TYR A 122 -8.78 22.82 -10.35
N LYS A 123 -8.58 23.73 -11.31
CA LYS A 123 -7.59 23.59 -12.38
C LYS A 123 -6.39 24.49 -12.06
N VAL A 124 -5.19 23.92 -12.06
CA VAL A 124 -3.96 24.65 -11.75
C VAL A 124 -2.90 24.30 -12.79
N ARG A 125 -2.28 25.31 -13.40
CA ARG A 125 -1.14 25.13 -14.31
C ARG A 125 0.16 25.34 -13.57
N VAL A 126 1.13 24.48 -13.82
CA VAL A 126 2.47 24.56 -13.21
C VAL A 126 3.53 24.38 -14.28
N SER A 127 4.49 25.30 -14.38
CA SER A 127 5.63 25.17 -15.29
C SER A 127 6.53 24.00 -14.90
N PHE A 128 7.25 23.40 -15.87
CA PHE A 128 8.17 22.29 -15.58
C PHE A 128 9.29 22.64 -14.60
N ASP A 129 9.72 23.90 -14.55
CA ASP A 129 10.70 24.39 -13.58
C ASP A 129 10.10 24.81 -12.23
N LEU A 130 8.79 24.63 -12.06
CA LEU A 130 7.98 24.91 -10.87
C LEU A 130 7.92 26.40 -10.48
N LYS A 131 8.45 27.31 -11.30
CA LYS A 131 8.52 28.74 -10.98
C LYS A 131 7.25 29.51 -11.30
N ALA A 132 6.41 28.99 -12.18
CA ALA A 132 5.13 29.59 -12.54
C ALA A 132 4.00 28.65 -12.17
N VAL A 133 3.10 29.12 -11.31
CA VAL A 133 1.85 28.46 -10.95
C VAL A 133 0.68 29.40 -11.26
N VAL A 134 -0.40 28.87 -11.83
CA VAL A 134 -1.58 29.64 -12.24
C VAL A 134 -2.83 28.88 -11.86
N ILE A 135 -3.71 29.51 -11.08
CA ILE A 135 -5.01 28.95 -10.75
C ILE A 135 -6.00 29.43 -11.80
N CYS A 136 -6.51 28.51 -12.61
CA CYS A 136 -7.37 28.83 -13.73
C CYS A 136 -8.79 29.14 -13.26
N ASP A 137 -9.44 30.13 -13.88
CA ASP A 137 -10.83 30.52 -13.61
C ASP A 137 -11.75 30.32 -14.84
N LYS A 138 -11.18 30.11 -16.03
CA LYS A 138 -11.97 29.77 -17.23
C LYS A 138 -12.60 28.39 -17.08
N VAL A 139 -13.92 28.36 -17.22
CA VAL A 139 -14.69 27.12 -17.27
C VAL A 139 -14.45 26.46 -18.63
N GLU A 140 -13.48 25.56 -18.69
CA GLU A 140 -13.48 24.49 -19.69
C GLU A 140 -14.35 23.36 -19.14
N GLU A 141 -15.31 22.88 -19.96
CA GLU A 141 -16.12 21.71 -19.60
C GLU A 141 -15.21 20.62 -19.04
N ALA A 142 -15.53 20.16 -17.83
CA ALA A 142 -14.80 19.07 -17.23
C ALA A 142 -14.88 17.89 -18.18
N ALA A 143 -13.74 17.45 -18.72
CA ALA A 143 -13.62 16.06 -19.13
C ALA A 143 -14.08 15.25 -17.92
N ALA A 144 -15.14 14.47 -18.10
CA ALA A 144 -15.74 13.71 -17.03
C ALA A 144 -14.62 13.05 -16.23
N VAL A 145 -14.60 13.27 -14.92
CA VAL A 145 -13.87 12.38 -14.03
C VAL A 145 -14.55 11.04 -14.26
N GLY A 146 -13.95 10.21 -15.13
CA GLY A 146 -14.35 8.83 -15.25
C GLY A 146 -14.27 8.30 -13.84
N THR A 147 -15.42 7.99 -13.25
CA THR A 147 -15.48 7.13 -12.08
C THR A 147 -14.82 5.85 -12.55
N GLY A 148 -13.52 5.71 -12.29
CA GLY A 148 -12.67 4.63 -12.81
C GLY A 148 -13.04 3.25 -12.28
N GLY A 149 -14.25 3.08 -11.73
CA GLY A 149 -14.80 1.77 -11.50
C GLY A 149 -14.81 1.02 -12.82
N ASP A 150 -14.07 -0.09 -12.86
CA ASP A 150 -14.26 -1.10 -13.87
C ASP A 150 -15.76 -1.43 -13.89
N GLY A 151 -16.46 -1.07 -14.97
CA GLY A 151 -17.91 -1.26 -15.11
C GLY A 151 -18.35 -2.73 -15.04
N SER A 152 -17.39 -3.66 -14.90
CA SER A 152 -17.63 -5.07 -14.63
C SER A 152 -17.76 -5.43 -13.13
N LEU A 153 -17.45 -4.52 -12.19
CA LEU A 153 -17.57 -4.82 -10.76
C LEU A 153 -19.05 -4.87 -10.31
N PRO A 154 -19.44 -5.86 -9.48
CA PRO A 154 -20.80 -5.97 -8.98
C PRO A 154 -21.14 -4.81 -8.03
N PRO A 155 -22.38 -4.34 -7.95
CA PRO A 155 -22.75 -3.26 -7.03
C PRO A 155 -22.40 -3.63 -5.57
N PRO A 156 -21.87 -2.69 -4.77
CA PRO A 156 -21.48 -2.97 -3.38
C PRO A 156 -22.70 -3.21 -2.50
N VAL A 157 -22.64 -4.24 -1.66
CA VAL A 157 -23.65 -4.49 -0.62
C VAL A 157 -23.48 -3.47 0.50
N ALA A 158 -24.58 -2.85 0.93
CA ALA A 158 -24.55 -1.90 2.03
C ALA A 158 -24.00 -2.56 3.30
N GLY A 159 -23.01 -1.92 3.92
CA GLY A 159 -22.35 -2.38 5.14
C GLY A 159 -22.04 -1.21 6.06
N GLY A 160 -21.83 -1.49 7.35
CA GLY A 160 -21.37 -0.49 8.30
C GLY A 160 -19.85 -0.32 8.23
N ALA A 161 -19.38 0.91 8.00
CA ALA A 161 -17.97 1.24 8.17
C ALA A 161 -17.60 1.21 9.66
N GLY A 162 -16.40 0.72 9.98
CA GLY A 162 -15.87 0.73 11.34
C GLY A 162 -15.78 2.15 11.88
N GLY A 163 -16.66 2.50 12.82
CA GLY A 163 -16.61 3.73 13.59
C GLY A 163 -16.20 3.43 15.03
N GLY A 164 -15.42 4.33 15.65
CA GLY A 164 -15.02 4.17 17.04
C GLY A 164 -13.72 4.86 17.40
N ALA A 165 -13.33 4.75 18.67
CA ALA A 165 -12.00 5.10 19.13
C ALA A 165 -10.96 4.10 18.59
N PHE A 166 -9.68 4.50 18.59
CA PHE A 166 -8.58 3.61 18.24
C PHE A 166 -8.56 2.37 19.16
N GLU A 167 -8.47 1.19 18.54
CA GLU A 167 -8.34 -0.09 19.24
C GLU A 167 -7.03 -0.78 18.84
N LEU A 168 -6.40 -1.49 19.78
CA LEU A 168 -5.09 -2.11 19.60
C LEU A 168 -5.20 -3.63 19.62
N GLY A 169 -4.36 -4.30 18.82
CA GLY A 169 -4.22 -5.75 18.82
C GLY A 169 -2.81 -6.23 18.54
N GLY A 170 -2.63 -7.56 18.58
CA GLY A 170 -1.36 -8.21 18.27
C GLY A 170 -1.53 -9.47 17.44
N HIS A 171 -0.56 -9.74 16.56
CA HIS A 171 -0.45 -11.03 15.87
C HIS A 171 0.26 -12.02 16.80
N VAL A 172 -0.43 -13.11 17.19
CA VAL A 172 0.13 -14.11 18.11
C VAL A 172 0.04 -15.52 17.54
N SER A 173 1.09 -16.32 17.77
CA SER A 173 1.07 -17.75 17.43
C SER A 173 0.10 -18.56 18.30
N GLY A 174 -0.16 -18.12 19.53
CA GLY A 174 -1.11 -18.74 20.47
C GLY A 174 -1.31 -17.90 21.74
N PHE A 175 -2.19 -18.34 22.63
CA PHE A 175 -2.57 -17.63 23.86
C PHE A 175 -1.88 -18.21 25.10
N SER A 176 -0.54 -18.18 25.13
CA SER A 176 0.17 -18.49 26.37
C SER A 176 -0.21 -17.49 27.48
N SER A 177 -0.08 -17.88 28.75
CA SER A 177 -0.34 -16.96 29.88
C SER A 177 0.54 -15.70 29.80
N ALA A 178 1.78 -15.84 29.34
CA ALA A 178 2.68 -14.72 29.13
C ALA A 178 2.19 -13.79 28.00
N ALA A 179 1.78 -14.36 26.86
CA ALA A 179 1.26 -13.58 25.74
C ALA A 179 -0.02 -12.82 26.11
N THR A 180 -0.99 -13.51 26.73
CA THR A 180 -2.25 -12.88 27.13
C THR A 180 -2.07 -11.81 28.20
N THR A 181 -1.17 -12.04 29.16
CA THR A 181 -0.83 -11.03 30.18
C THR A 181 -0.20 -9.79 29.54
N ALA A 182 0.77 -9.97 28.64
CA ALA A 182 1.42 -8.87 27.93
C ALA A 182 0.41 -8.07 27.10
N MET A 183 -0.44 -8.75 26.31
CA MET A 183 -1.49 -8.12 25.51
C MET A 183 -2.45 -7.29 26.37
N ARG A 184 -2.94 -7.84 27.49
CA ARG A 184 -3.83 -7.12 28.41
C ARG A 184 -3.14 -5.90 29.04
N SER A 185 -1.88 -6.04 29.44
CA SER A 185 -1.11 -4.94 30.03
C SER A 185 -0.86 -3.79 29.04
N ALA A 186 -0.81 -4.10 27.74
CA ALA A 186 -0.69 -3.13 26.66
C ALA A 186 -2.04 -2.53 26.23
N GLY A 187 -3.16 -2.92 26.86
CA GLY A 187 -4.50 -2.44 26.49
C GLY A 187 -5.03 -3.03 25.18
N MET A 188 -4.45 -4.14 24.69
CA MET A 188 -4.93 -4.79 23.48
C MET A 188 -6.30 -5.43 23.70
N THR A 189 -7.19 -5.21 22.75
CA THR A 189 -8.55 -5.79 22.71
C THR A 189 -8.75 -6.70 21.49
N TRP A 190 -7.82 -6.66 20.54
CA TRP A 190 -7.82 -7.48 19.32
C TRP A 190 -6.69 -8.49 19.28
N VAL A 191 -6.92 -9.56 18.53
CA VAL A 191 -5.88 -10.51 18.10
C VAL A 191 -5.95 -10.71 16.60
N LYS A 192 -4.79 -10.74 15.94
CA LYS A 192 -4.66 -11.14 14.53
C LYS A 192 -4.21 -12.60 14.44
N LYS A 193 -4.88 -13.37 13.59
CA LYS A 193 -4.47 -14.71 13.16
C LYS A 193 -4.46 -14.75 11.64
N GLN A 194 -3.59 -15.59 11.08
CA GLN A 194 -3.53 -15.82 9.64
C GLN A 194 -3.99 -17.23 9.31
N LEU A 195 -4.90 -17.32 8.33
CA LEU A 195 -5.43 -18.55 7.77
C LEU A 195 -5.06 -18.60 6.29
N VAL A 196 -4.58 -19.75 5.82
CA VAL A 196 -4.34 -19.97 4.39
C VAL A 196 -5.54 -20.72 3.81
N PHE A 197 -6.25 -20.09 2.88
CA PHE A 197 -7.33 -20.69 2.11
C PHE A 197 -6.78 -21.51 0.95
N ARG A 198 -7.34 -22.72 0.81
CA ARG A 198 -7.20 -23.60 -0.36
C ARG A 198 -8.59 -23.98 -0.88
N SER A 199 -8.73 -24.15 -2.20
CA SER A 199 -9.99 -24.59 -2.81
C SER A 199 -10.46 -25.90 -2.19
N GLY A 200 -11.70 -25.92 -1.71
CA GLY A 200 -12.31 -27.05 -1.00
C GLY A 200 -12.19 -27.01 0.52
N ASP A 201 -11.50 -26.02 1.10
CA ASP A 201 -11.42 -25.86 2.56
C ASP A 201 -12.81 -25.64 3.20
N THR A 202 -12.94 -26.14 4.43
CA THR A 202 -14.09 -25.87 5.30
C THR A 202 -13.74 -24.80 6.33
N THR A 203 -14.75 -24.18 6.94
CA THR A 203 -14.54 -23.09 7.91
C THR A 203 -14.07 -23.55 9.30
N GLY A 204 -13.79 -24.83 9.50
CA GLY A 204 -13.46 -25.39 10.81
C GLY A 204 -12.25 -24.75 11.49
N GLN A 205 -11.19 -24.42 10.74
CA GLN A 205 -10.02 -23.73 11.31
C GLN A 205 -10.33 -22.28 11.68
N ALA A 206 -11.15 -21.58 10.89
CA ALA A 206 -11.60 -20.24 11.22
C ALA A 206 -12.46 -20.23 12.50
N GLN A 207 -13.35 -21.23 12.66
CA GLN A 207 -14.12 -21.42 13.89
C GLN A 207 -13.19 -21.65 15.10
N ALA A 208 -12.17 -22.49 14.96
CA ALA A 208 -11.22 -22.74 16.04
C ALA A 208 -10.47 -21.47 16.48
N PHE A 209 -10.03 -20.63 15.54
CA PHE A 209 -9.42 -19.34 15.87
C PHE A 209 -10.40 -18.37 16.54
N LEU A 210 -11.66 -18.35 16.08
CA LEU A 210 -12.70 -17.52 16.68
C LEU A 210 -12.99 -17.92 18.12
N ASP A 211 -13.13 -19.23 18.37
CA ASP A 211 -13.37 -19.76 19.71
C ASP A 211 -12.19 -19.49 20.63
N GLU A 212 -10.95 -19.65 20.14
CA GLU A 212 -9.72 -19.36 20.89
C GLU A 212 -9.64 -17.88 21.28
N ALA A 213 -9.92 -16.96 20.35
CA ALA A 213 -9.94 -15.52 20.61
C ALA A 213 -11.02 -15.14 21.64
N LYS A 214 -12.25 -15.63 21.45
CA LYS A 214 -13.39 -15.37 22.35
C LYS A 214 -13.17 -15.93 23.75
N ALA A 215 -12.63 -17.14 23.87
CA ALA A 215 -12.30 -17.75 25.15
C ALA A 215 -11.26 -16.93 25.94
N ASN A 216 -10.39 -16.19 25.23
CA ASN A 216 -9.42 -15.29 25.82
C ASN A 216 -9.92 -13.83 25.92
N GLY A 217 -11.15 -13.53 25.52
CA GLY A 217 -11.76 -12.20 25.63
C GLY A 217 -11.18 -11.17 24.66
N PHE A 218 -10.71 -11.59 23.49
CA PHE A 218 -10.25 -10.71 22.41
C PHE A 218 -11.21 -10.77 21.22
N LYS A 219 -11.33 -9.66 20.50
CA LYS A 219 -11.93 -9.61 19.15
C LYS A 219 -10.95 -10.21 18.14
N LEU A 220 -11.46 -10.90 17.12
CA LEU A 220 -10.64 -11.55 16.11
C LEU A 220 -10.58 -10.75 14.81
N LEU A 221 -9.36 -10.36 14.41
CA LEU A 221 -9.01 -10.07 13.03
C LEU A 221 -8.42 -11.33 12.38
N LEU A 222 -9.12 -11.89 11.39
CA LEU A 222 -8.64 -13.04 10.65
C LEU A 222 -8.15 -12.60 9.26
N GLY A 223 -6.83 -12.64 9.05
CA GLY A 223 -6.24 -12.51 7.73
C GLY A 223 -6.39 -13.81 6.95
N ILE A 224 -7.08 -13.79 5.82
CA ILE A 224 -7.33 -14.97 4.99
C ILE A 224 -6.52 -14.83 3.70
N VAL A 225 -5.38 -15.48 3.66
CA VAL A 225 -4.47 -15.49 2.51
C VAL A 225 -4.85 -16.65 1.61
N GLY A 226 -5.02 -16.45 0.32
CA GLY A 226 -5.22 -17.60 -0.57
C GLY A 226 -3.90 -18.18 -1.08
N ASP A 227 -3.97 -19.41 -1.55
CA ASP A 227 -2.87 -20.07 -2.22
C ASP A 227 -2.76 -19.63 -3.70
N LYS A 228 -1.77 -18.76 -4.00
CA LYS A 228 -1.51 -18.28 -5.38
C LYS A 228 -1.29 -19.41 -6.39
N SER A 229 -0.82 -20.58 -5.96
CA SER A 229 -0.58 -21.72 -6.87
C SER A 229 -1.87 -22.33 -7.41
N GLN A 230 -3.01 -22.02 -6.77
CA GLN A 230 -4.33 -22.49 -7.15
C GLN A 230 -5.12 -21.43 -7.97
N MET A 231 -4.54 -20.24 -8.19
CA MET A 231 -5.14 -19.18 -9.02
C MET A 231 -4.99 -19.47 -10.52
N GLY A 232 -5.45 -20.65 -10.96
CA GLY A 232 -5.48 -21.03 -12.37
C GLY A 232 -6.50 -20.20 -13.14
N SER A 233 -7.77 -20.59 -13.09
CA SER A 233 -8.86 -19.73 -13.59
C SER A 233 -9.15 -18.66 -12.55
N PHE A 234 -8.79 -17.41 -12.86
CA PHE A 234 -8.92 -16.27 -11.95
C PHE A 234 -10.34 -16.11 -11.42
N ASP A 235 -11.34 -16.12 -12.30
CA ASP A 235 -12.75 -15.90 -11.92
C ASP A 235 -13.32 -17.06 -11.07
N ALA A 236 -12.96 -18.30 -11.40
CA ALA A 236 -13.39 -19.46 -10.62
C ALA A 236 -12.75 -19.42 -9.22
N TYR A 237 -11.47 -19.08 -9.13
CA TYR A 237 -10.78 -18.95 -7.85
C TYR A 237 -11.37 -17.84 -6.99
N ILE A 238 -11.68 -16.68 -7.57
CA ILE A 238 -12.38 -15.59 -6.87
C ILE A 238 -13.73 -16.06 -6.34
N THR A 239 -14.48 -16.85 -7.12
CA THR A 239 -15.77 -17.38 -6.69
C THR A 239 -15.63 -18.31 -5.49
N ASP A 240 -14.65 -19.22 -5.52
CA ASP A 240 -14.38 -20.14 -4.41
C ASP A 240 -13.91 -19.39 -3.16
N TYR A 241 -12.95 -18.48 -3.31
CA TYR A 241 -12.40 -17.65 -2.24
C TYR A 241 -13.49 -16.78 -1.60
N SER A 242 -14.29 -16.06 -2.40
CA SER A 242 -15.35 -15.19 -1.90
C SER A 242 -16.45 -15.98 -1.17
N THR A 243 -16.81 -17.15 -1.68
CA THR A 243 -17.74 -18.07 -1.00
C THR A 243 -17.19 -18.50 0.36
N PHE A 244 -15.91 -18.86 0.43
CA PHE A 244 -15.26 -19.25 1.68
C PHE A 244 -15.27 -18.12 2.72
N VAL A 245 -14.81 -16.92 2.36
CA VAL A 245 -14.77 -15.80 3.32
C VAL A 245 -16.18 -15.36 3.75
N GLY A 246 -17.19 -15.48 2.88
CA GLY A 246 -18.59 -15.29 3.26
C GLY A 246 -19.05 -16.31 4.30
N ASN A 247 -18.70 -17.60 4.13
CA ASN A 247 -19.01 -18.63 5.11
C ASN A 247 -18.26 -18.43 6.44
N VAL A 248 -17.04 -17.90 6.40
CA VAL A 248 -16.30 -17.50 7.61
C VAL A 248 -16.99 -16.34 8.31
N ALA A 249 -17.46 -15.33 7.58
CA ALA A 249 -18.21 -14.20 8.15
C ALA A 249 -19.51 -14.65 8.86
N ALA A 250 -20.17 -15.69 8.33
CA ALA A 250 -21.37 -16.29 8.94
C ALA A 250 -21.11 -16.89 10.34
N LEU A 251 -19.85 -17.18 10.69
CA LEU A 251 -19.47 -17.63 12.04
C LEU A 251 -19.50 -16.49 13.09
N GLY A 252 -19.59 -15.23 12.64
CA GLY A 252 -19.51 -14.07 13.51
C GLY A 252 -18.09 -13.70 13.91
N VAL A 253 -17.16 -13.73 12.93
CA VAL A 253 -15.82 -13.14 13.05
C VAL A 253 -15.95 -11.61 13.04
N ASP A 254 -15.19 -10.93 13.89
CA ASP A 254 -15.25 -9.46 14.05
C ASP A 254 -14.69 -8.72 12.83
N ALA A 255 -13.55 -9.17 12.29
CA ALA A 255 -12.94 -8.58 11.10
C ALA A 255 -12.23 -9.63 10.23
N ILE A 256 -12.30 -9.45 8.91
CA ILE A 256 -11.60 -10.24 7.91
C ILE A 256 -10.69 -9.32 7.09
N GLU A 257 -9.40 -9.64 7.05
CA GLU A 257 -8.46 -9.05 6.11
C GLU A 257 -8.36 -9.94 4.87
N VAL A 258 -8.68 -9.36 3.72
CA VAL A 258 -8.80 -10.04 2.44
C VAL A 258 -7.46 -10.07 1.74
N TRP A 259 -6.78 -11.23 1.80
CA TRP A 259 -5.42 -11.46 1.29
C TRP A 259 -4.30 -10.87 2.16
N ASN A 260 -3.05 -11.14 1.76
CA ASN A 260 -1.83 -10.56 2.34
C ASN A 260 -0.87 -10.17 1.22
N GLU A 261 -0.34 -8.94 1.24
CA GLU A 261 0.67 -8.42 0.31
C GLU A 261 0.43 -8.74 -1.17
N PRO A 262 -0.73 -8.40 -1.74
CA PRO A 262 -1.08 -8.76 -3.13
C PRO A 262 -0.19 -8.07 -4.20
N ASN A 263 0.69 -7.15 -3.79
CA ASN A 263 1.59 -6.39 -4.65
C ASN A 263 2.94 -7.09 -4.90
N ILE A 264 3.17 -8.31 -4.41
CA ILE A 264 4.43 -9.03 -4.64
C ILE A 264 4.19 -10.47 -5.09
N ASP A 265 5.12 -10.97 -5.90
CA ASP A 265 5.06 -12.31 -6.49
C ASP A 265 5.12 -13.45 -5.46
N ARG A 266 5.58 -13.18 -4.24
CA ARG A 266 5.54 -14.13 -3.13
C ARG A 266 4.10 -14.53 -2.80
N GLU A 267 3.16 -13.58 -2.84
CA GLU A 267 1.78 -13.77 -2.41
C GLU A 267 0.77 -13.73 -3.55
N TRP A 268 1.13 -13.28 -4.75
CA TRP A 268 0.23 -13.19 -5.90
C TRP A 268 0.89 -13.72 -7.19
N PRO A 269 0.14 -14.25 -8.17
CA PRO A 269 0.75 -14.75 -9.41
C PRO A 269 1.50 -13.65 -10.18
N ALA A 270 2.79 -13.89 -10.46
CA ALA A 270 3.61 -13.00 -11.28
C ALA A 270 2.97 -12.78 -12.66
N GLY A 271 3.08 -11.55 -13.17
CA GLY A 271 2.41 -11.11 -14.40
C GLY A 271 0.91 -10.80 -14.24
N GLN A 272 0.30 -11.10 -13.08
CA GLN A 272 -1.09 -10.73 -12.75
C GLN A 272 -1.17 -9.70 -11.61
N ILE A 273 -0.03 -9.24 -11.08
CA ILE A 273 0.03 -8.27 -9.99
C ILE A 273 -0.43 -6.91 -10.50
N ASN A 274 -1.60 -6.50 -10.03
CA ASN A 274 -2.23 -5.24 -10.39
C ASN A 274 -3.32 -4.92 -9.36
N GLY A 275 -3.39 -3.68 -8.89
CA GLY A 275 -4.38 -3.25 -7.90
C GLY A 275 -5.83 -3.40 -8.38
N ALA A 276 -6.10 -3.26 -9.68
CA ALA A 276 -7.43 -3.50 -10.26
C ALA A 276 -7.80 -4.99 -10.28
N ASN A 277 -6.83 -5.88 -10.56
CA ASN A 277 -7.06 -7.33 -10.46
C ASN A 277 -7.38 -7.73 -9.02
N TYR A 278 -6.60 -7.25 -8.06
CA TYR A 278 -6.88 -7.45 -6.64
C TYR A 278 -8.25 -6.89 -6.25
N THR A 279 -8.64 -5.73 -6.79
CA THR A 279 -9.96 -5.11 -6.53
C THR A 279 -11.12 -6.01 -6.96
N LYS A 280 -10.98 -6.81 -8.02
CA LYS A 280 -12.00 -7.81 -8.41
C LYS A 280 -12.22 -8.87 -7.33
N LEU A 281 -11.13 -9.39 -6.76
CA LEU A 281 -11.18 -10.33 -5.64
C LEU A 281 -11.78 -9.67 -4.40
N LEU A 282 -11.34 -8.45 -4.07
CA LEU A 282 -11.83 -7.68 -2.94
C LEU A 282 -13.34 -7.41 -3.05
N ALA A 283 -13.83 -7.01 -4.23
CA ALA A 283 -15.24 -6.74 -4.47
C ALA A 283 -16.13 -7.98 -4.26
N ALA A 284 -15.71 -9.13 -4.78
CA ALA A 284 -16.42 -10.39 -4.58
C ALA A 284 -16.42 -10.81 -3.11
N ALA A 285 -15.26 -10.72 -2.44
CA ALA A 285 -15.11 -11.03 -1.02
C ALA A 285 -15.98 -10.14 -0.13
N TYR A 286 -15.93 -8.81 -0.34
CA TYR A 286 -16.73 -7.84 0.40
C TYR A 286 -18.22 -8.14 0.30
N ASN A 287 -18.73 -8.33 -0.92
CA ASN A 287 -20.15 -8.63 -1.13
C ASN A 287 -20.55 -9.95 -0.47
N ALA A 288 -19.73 -11.00 -0.57
CA ALA A 288 -20.00 -12.28 0.08
C ALA A 288 -20.00 -12.16 1.61
N ILE A 289 -19.05 -11.42 2.19
CA ILE A 289 -18.96 -11.15 3.63
C ILE A 289 -20.18 -10.39 4.10
N LYS A 290 -20.47 -9.22 3.51
CA LYS A 290 -21.59 -8.36 3.94
C LYS A 290 -22.95 -9.02 3.77
N THR A 291 -23.11 -9.86 2.75
CA THR A 291 -24.34 -10.66 2.55
C THR A 291 -24.56 -11.66 3.70
N LYS A 292 -23.49 -12.24 4.25
CA LYS A 292 -23.57 -13.24 5.31
C LYS A 292 -23.58 -12.63 6.70
N ASN A 293 -22.85 -11.55 6.90
CA ASN A 293 -22.80 -10.79 8.14
C ASN A 293 -22.35 -9.34 7.88
N ALA A 294 -23.30 -8.41 7.91
CA ALA A 294 -23.03 -6.99 7.66
C ALA A 294 -22.14 -6.33 8.75
N ASN A 295 -22.03 -6.94 9.93
CA ASN A 295 -21.24 -6.42 11.05
C ASN A 295 -19.76 -6.85 11.00
N THR A 296 -19.40 -7.84 10.18
CA THR A 296 -17.99 -8.21 9.99
C THR A 296 -17.29 -7.09 9.22
N LEU A 297 -16.20 -6.56 9.80
CA LEU A 297 -15.35 -5.59 9.11
C LEU A 297 -14.58 -6.27 7.97
N VAL A 298 -14.51 -5.61 6.82
CA VAL A 298 -13.75 -6.03 5.66
C VAL A 298 -12.56 -5.10 5.50
N ILE A 299 -11.37 -5.64 5.66
CA ILE A 299 -10.11 -4.91 5.57
C ILE A 299 -9.41 -5.36 4.28
N SER A 300 -8.93 -4.43 3.46
CA SER A 300 -8.09 -4.80 2.32
C SER A 300 -6.79 -5.47 2.79
N GLY A 301 -6.26 -6.37 1.99
CA GLY A 301 -4.93 -6.93 2.19
C GLY A 301 -3.90 -5.80 2.16
N ALA A 302 -3.05 -5.76 3.17
CA ALA A 302 -1.98 -4.79 3.26
C ALA A 302 -0.91 -5.06 2.20
N PRO A 303 -0.56 -4.11 1.32
CA PRO A 303 0.59 -4.25 0.43
C PRO A 303 1.89 -4.39 1.22
N ALA A 304 2.86 -5.15 0.70
CA ALA A 304 4.23 -5.13 1.17
C ALA A 304 4.81 -3.72 0.99
N PRO A 305 5.46 -3.13 2.01
CA PRO A 305 5.99 -1.77 1.94
C PRO A 305 7.27 -1.78 1.09
N THR A 306 7.14 -1.49 -0.20
CA THR A 306 8.24 -1.61 -1.15
C THR A 306 8.26 -0.47 -2.16
N GLY A 307 9.45 0.05 -2.41
CA GLY A 307 9.78 0.95 -3.53
C GLY A 307 10.69 0.29 -4.57
N PHE A 308 10.84 -1.04 -4.52
CA PHE A 308 11.83 -1.80 -5.28
C PHE A 308 11.68 -1.67 -6.80
N PHE A 309 10.46 -1.48 -7.30
CA PHE A 309 10.15 -1.47 -8.74
C PHE A 309 10.45 -0.11 -9.42
N GLY A 310 11.14 0.78 -8.70
CA GLY A 310 11.65 2.04 -9.24
C GLY A 310 10.55 2.95 -9.81
N ALA A 311 10.91 3.79 -10.78
CA ALA A 311 10.00 4.78 -11.36
C ALA A 311 8.87 4.16 -12.18
N ALA A 312 9.02 2.92 -12.67
CA ALA A 312 7.95 2.23 -13.38
C ALA A 312 6.76 1.89 -12.45
N GLY A 313 6.98 1.88 -11.14
CA GLY A 313 5.97 1.56 -10.13
C GLY A 313 5.67 0.07 -10.05
N CYS A 314 5.51 -0.63 -11.19
CA CYS A 314 5.31 -2.07 -11.22
C CYS A 314 6.17 -2.79 -12.27
N ALA A 315 6.39 -4.07 -12.03
CA ALA A 315 6.95 -5.07 -12.94
C ALA A 315 6.12 -6.37 -12.87
N ASN A 316 6.54 -7.43 -13.55
CA ASN A 316 5.85 -8.71 -13.50
C ASN A 316 5.87 -9.32 -12.09
N GLU A 317 6.94 -9.08 -11.34
CA GLU A 317 7.22 -9.67 -10.03
C GLU A 317 6.62 -8.86 -8.88
N GLY A 318 6.10 -7.65 -9.15
CA GLY A 318 5.40 -6.89 -8.14
C GLY A 318 5.20 -5.41 -8.47
N CYS A 319 4.65 -4.70 -7.51
CA CYS A 319 4.40 -3.27 -7.61
C CYS A 319 4.73 -2.57 -6.28
N ASN A 320 5.24 -1.34 -6.38
CA ASN A 320 5.40 -0.46 -5.25
C ASN A 320 4.03 -0.27 -4.57
N ASP A 321 4.03 -0.12 -3.26
CA ASP A 321 2.81 0.03 -2.48
C ASP A 321 2.00 1.27 -2.91
N ASP A 322 2.65 2.40 -3.18
CA ASP A 322 2.00 3.62 -3.69
C ASP A 322 1.28 3.40 -5.03
N ALA A 323 1.97 2.77 -6.00
CA ALA A 323 1.43 2.48 -7.32
C ALA A 323 0.30 1.45 -7.27
N PHE A 324 0.44 0.40 -6.43
CA PHE A 324 -0.60 -0.61 -6.25
C PHE A 324 -1.86 -0.02 -5.61
N MET A 325 -1.69 0.82 -4.58
CA MET A 325 -2.79 1.52 -3.91
C MET A 325 -3.49 2.52 -4.84
N ALA A 326 -2.74 3.22 -5.70
CA ALA A 326 -3.32 4.09 -6.72
C ALA A 326 -4.18 3.29 -7.73
N GLN A 327 -3.72 2.11 -8.16
CA GLN A 327 -4.48 1.23 -9.04
C GLN A 327 -5.78 0.73 -8.36
N MET A 328 -5.73 0.37 -7.08
CA MET A 328 -6.93 0.02 -6.32
C MET A 328 -7.92 1.17 -6.23
N ALA A 329 -7.45 2.37 -5.91
CA ALA A 329 -8.28 3.56 -5.81
C ALA A 329 -8.95 3.88 -7.15
N GLN A 330 -8.19 3.82 -8.25
CA GLN A 330 -8.71 4.00 -9.60
C GLN A 330 -9.80 2.98 -9.91
N ALA A 331 -9.58 1.70 -9.60
CA ALA A 331 -10.53 0.61 -9.82
C ALA A 331 -11.79 0.65 -8.93
N GLY A 332 -11.89 1.60 -8.00
CA GLY A 332 -13.07 1.76 -7.14
C GLY A 332 -13.06 0.90 -5.87
N ALA A 333 -11.89 0.43 -5.42
CA ALA A 333 -11.76 -0.42 -4.24
C ALA A 333 -12.38 0.17 -2.96
N ALA A 334 -12.45 1.50 -2.84
CA ALA A 334 -13.05 2.19 -1.69
C ALA A 334 -14.52 1.82 -1.44
N SER A 335 -15.24 1.31 -2.45
CA SER A 335 -16.62 0.85 -2.31
C SER A 335 -16.74 -0.58 -1.73
N TYR A 336 -15.62 -1.30 -1.59
CA TYR A 336 -15.57 -2.73 -1.26
C TYR A 336 -14.67 -3.04 -0.06
N MET A 337 -14.49 -2.08 0.85
CA MET A 337 -13.78 -2.27 2.10
C MET A 337 -14.29 -1.28 3.16
N ASP A 338 -14.21 -1.68 4.43
CA ASP A 338 -14.46 -0.77 5.56
C ASP A 338 -13.18 -0.06 5.99
N CYS A 339 -12.04 -0.76 5.89
CA CYS A 339 -10.71 -0.22 6.21
C CYS A 339 -9.67 -0.62 5.16
N VAL A 340 -8.65 0.21 5.00
CA VAL A 340 -7.44 -0.11 4.21
C VAL A 340 -6.41 -0.78 5.12
N GLY A 341 -5.92 -1.95 4.73
CA GLY A 341 -4.77 -2.59 5.39
C GLY A 341 -3.45 -1.94 4.96
N LEU A 342 -2.52 -1.78 5.92
CA LEU A 342 -1.19 -1.23 5.69
C LEU A 342 -0.14 -2.00 6.49
N HIS A 343 0.99 -2.34 5.86
CA HIS A 343 2.21 -2.77 6.53
C HIS A 343 3.19 -1.58 6.58
N TYR A 344 3.87 -1.40 7.71
CA TYR A 344 4.79 -0.29 7.97
C TYR A 344 6.14 -0.80 8.48
#